data_AF-A0A357LXP9-F1
#
_entry.id   AF-A0A357LXP9-F1
#
_cell.length_a   1.000
_cell.length_b   1.000
_cell.length_c   1.000
_cell.angle_alpha   90.00
_cell.angle_beta   90.00
_cell.angle_gamma   90.00
#
_symmetry.space_group_name_H-M   'P 1'
#
loop_
_entity.id
_entity.type
_entity.pdbx_description
1 polymer ?
#
loop_
_entity_poly.entity_id
_entity_poly.type
_entity_poly.pdbx_seq_one_letter_code
_entity_poly.pdbx_strand_id
1 'polypeptide(L)'
;MDETRDAFTGESRSCDLSADINTFHHVYQLPDTEFRAVVRPNVDTLYSAAMLDLSDGPMLLDMPAVADRYVLMALLDAWSNNFAGLGTQSHGTGEGHYFITGPEWSGTTPVGYTRVKAPTDFVWIIGRTEVWADEDLTDVNSLQDRFVINLYRSRGNERTRFKCEDRSEPEEVVKKLSGEEFFTRLDMLMREYPLAGQDQEMIEKLARINVGPLAQSKVKALSFEQKRDLDKGREAAQSRIDKAIVAMGRGSAWSPSPNRVPLGEYGEDYFVRAVVAQVGFGANRGEFAVYENATRDSDSDLLSSDSTYTLTFAPGEEPDVGAFWSVTVYNPDGFLSTNEPSEALGFTRYAVGSNTGLQYEDDGSLIIYMSANPPEGVSLSNWLPVPEGNFEATLRMYDPASEILSGDWQPPKIVRTGSAY
;
A
#
# COMPACT_ATOMS: atom_id res chain seq x y z
N MET A 1 -7.38 7.08 7.36
CA MET A 1 -6.65 6.72 8.60
C MET A 1 -7.63 6.52 9.75
N ASP A 2 -8.35 7.55 10.20
CA ASP A 2 -9.29 7.42 11.33
C ASP A 2 -10.36 6.33 11.14
N GLU A 3 -11.10 6.35 10.01
CA GLU A 3 -12.05 5.26 9.70
C GLU A 3 -11.37 3.90 9.52
N THR A 4 -10.15 3.88 9.02
CA THR A 4 -9.35 2.64 8.89
C THR A 4 -8.99 2.10 10.27
N ARG A 5 -8.58 2.96 11.20
CA ARG A 5 -8.33 2.62 12.60
C ARG A 5 -9.60 2.07 13.22
N ASP A 6 -10.72 2.76 13.09
CA ASP A 6 -11.99 2.31 13.69
C ASP A 6 -12.45 0.97 13.08
N ALA A 7 -12.19 0.74 11.78
CA ALA A 7 -12.43 -0.56 11.14
C ALA A 7 -11.47 -1.65 11.62
N PHE A 8 -10.26 -1.30 12.06
CA PHE A 8 -9.23 -2.24 12.48
C PHE A 8 -9.26 -2.54 13.98
N THR A 9 -9.49 -1.55 14.83
CA THR A 9 -9.39 -1.65 16.30
C THR A 9 -10.66 -1.29 17.06
N GLY A 10 -11.69 -0.77 16.38
CA GLY A 10 -12.91 -0.29 17.03
C GLY A 10 -13.79 -1.40 17.63
N GLU A 11 -14.82 -1.00 18.37
CA GLU A 11 -15.79 -1.92 18.99
C GLU A 11 -16.55 -2.77 17.95
N SER A 12 -16.69 -2.25 16.72
CA SER A 12 -17.29 -2.88 15.54
C SER A 12 -16.25 -2.96 14.41
N ARG A 13 -15.28 -3.86 14.55
CA ARG A 13 -14.13 -4.02 13.61
C ARG A 13 -14.41 -5.01 12.47
N SER A 14 -13.77 -4.82 11.31
CA SER A 14 -13.86 -5.73 10.15
C SER A 14 -13.22 -7.10 10.47
N CYS A 15 -13.76 -8.18 9.92
CA CYS A 15 -13.28 -9.53 10.23
C CYS A 15 -11.95 -9.91 9.54
N ASP A 16 -11.57 -9.24 8.44
CA ASP A 16 -10.45 -9.70 7.60
C ASP A 16 -9.06 -9.24 8.08
N LEU A 17 -8.96 -8.04 8.63
CA LEU A 17 -7.68 -7.40 8.97
C LEU A 17 -7.55 -6.95 10.43
N SER A 18 -8.57 -7.11 11.27
CA SER A 18 -8.59 -6.46 12.58
C SER A 18 -7.73 -7.12 13.66
N ALA A 19 -7.18 -6.29 14.56
CA ALA A 19 -6.55 -6.72 15.80
C ALA A 19 -6.85 -5.73 16.94
N ASP A 20 -6.49 -6.11 18.16
CA ASP A 20 -6.48 -5.17 19.28
C ASP A 20 -5.38 -4.11 19.05
N ILE A 21 -5.59 -2.87 19.52
CA ILE A 21 -4.55 -1.83 19.50
C ILE A 21 -3.25 -2.36 20.13
N ASN A 22 -2.11 -1.90 19.63
CA ASN A 22 -0.78 -2.29 20.10
C ASN A 22 -0.49 -3.80 19.96
N THR A 23 -1.15 -4.50 19.03
CA THR A 23 -0.96 -5.92 18.75
C THR A 23 -0.87 -6.16 17.25
N PHE A 24 -0.05 -7.14 16.83
CA PHE A 24 -0.02 -7.57 15.44
C PHE A 24 -1.24 -8.42 15.07
N HIS A 25 -1.76 -8.18 13.87
CA HIS A 25 -2.54 -9.10 13.07
C HIS A 25 -1.66 -9.65 11.95
N HIS A 26 -1.51 -10.96 11.85
CA HIS A 26 -0.79 -11.60 10.76
C HIS A 26 -1.77 -12.20 9.76
N VAL A 27 -1.55 -11.91 8.48
CA VAL A 27 -2.28 -12.54 7.38
C VAL A 27 -1.41 -13.68 6.86
N TYR A 28 -1.82 -14.90 7.15
CA TYR A 28 -1.04 -16.12 6.88
C TYR A 28 -1.31 -16.77 5.51
N GLN A 29 -2.13 -16.12 4.67
CA GLN A 29 -2.51 -16.61 3.36
C GLN A 29 -2.39 -15.47 2.34
N LEU A 30 -1.97 -15.81 1.13
CA LEU A 30 -2.01 -14.87 0.03
C LEU A 30 -3.47 -14.57 -0.36
N PRO A 31 -3.75 -13.36 -0.87
CA PRO A 31 -5.08 -13.02 -1.35
C PRO A 31 -5.47 -13.93 -2.52
N ASP A 32 -6.72 -14.37 -2.53
CA ASP A 32 -7.33 -15.14 -3.60
C ASP A 32 -8.27 -14.28 -4.47
N THR A 33 -9.02 -14.91 -5.37
CA THR A 33 -9.98 -14.22 -6.24
C THR A 33 -11.22 -13.73 -5.50
N GLU A 34 -11.44 -14.10 -4.24
CA GLU A 34 -12.54 -13.62 -3.41
C GLU A 34 -12.11 -12.47 -2.49
N PHE A 35 -10.81 -12.25 -2.32
CA PHE A 35 -10.27 -11.16 -1.50
C PHE A 35 -10.66 -9.78 -2.07
N ARG A 36 -11.37 -8.98 -1.27
CA ARG A 36 -11.84 -7.63 -1.65
C ARG A 36 -11.45 -6.51 -0.68
N ALA A 37 -10.72 -6.81 0.39
CA ALA A 37 -10.37 -5.81 1.40
C ALA A 37 -9.37 -4.74 0.91
N VAL A 38 -8.63 -5.01 -0.17
CA VAL A 38 -7.68 -4.04 -0.78
C VAL A 38 -7.72 -4.18 -2.29
N VAL A 39 -7.76 -3.04 -3.00
CA VAL A 39 -7.62 -2.98 -4.46
C VAL A 39 -6.16 -3.23 -4.86
N ARG A 40 -5.95 -4.00 -5.93
CA ARG A 40 -4.63 -4.50 -6.38
C ARG A 40 -3.89 -5.23 -5.26
N PRO A 41 -4.50 -6.28 -4.69
CA PRO A 41 -3.91 -7.00 -3.58
C PRO A 41 -2.55 -7.58 -3.97
N ASN A 42 -1.62 -7.57 -3.01
CA ASN A 42 -0.25 -8.00 -3.23
C ASN A 42 -0.15 -9.52 -3.10
N VAL A 43 0.36 -10.18 -4.14
CA VAL A 43 0.62 -11.64 -4.14
C VAL A 43 2.10 -11.96 -3.90
N ASP A 44 2.97 -10.95 -3.78
CA ASP A 44 4.40 -11.16 -3.54
C ASP A 44 4.77 -11.22 -2.05
N THR A 45 3.88 -10.73 -1.17
CA THR A 45 4.19 -10.58 0.26
C THR A 45 3.00 -10.89 1.14
N LEU A 46 3.22 -11.55 2.29
CA LEU A 46 2.23 -11.65 3.36
C LEU A 46 2.26 -10.44 4.28
N TYR A 47 1.07 -10.01 4.71
CA TYR A 47 0.90 -8.82 5.54
C TYR A 47 0.99 -9.11 7.04
N SER A 48 1.59 -8.19 7.78
CA SER A 48 1.54 -8.14 9.26
C SER A 48 1.20 -6.71 9.68
N ALA A 49 0.03 -6.47 10.22
CA ALA A 49 -0.45 -5.12 10.49
C ALA A 49 -0.60 -4.87 12.01
N ALA A 50 -0.26 -3.67 12.47
CA ALA A 50 -0.54 -3.24 13.84
C ALA A 50 -0.90 -1.77 13.86
N MET A 51 -1.94 -1.41 14.62
CA MET A 51 -2.27 -0.02 14.93
C MET A 51 -1.73 0.29 16.32
N LEU A 52 -0.89 1.30 16.46
CA LEU A 52 -0.25 1.68 17.70
C LEU A 52 -0.86 2.94 18.28
N ASP A 53 -0.99 2.94 19.60
CA ASP A 53 -1.28 4.12 20.40
C ASP A 53 -0.10 4.35 21.35
N LEU A 54 0.63 5.44 21.08
CA LEU A 54 1.83 5.86 21.80
C LEU A 54 1.52 6.87 22.92
N SER A 55 0.25 7.26 23.10
CA SER A 55 -0.16 8.22 24.13
C SER A 55 0.02 7.65 25.54
N ASP A 56 -0.10 6.33 25.70
CA ASP A 56 0.17 5.59 26.94
C ASP A 56 1.66 5.28 27.14
N GLY A 57 2.49 5.43 26.11
CA GLY A 57 3.93 5.27 26.16
C GLY A 57 4.54 4.64 24.91
N PRO A 58 5.88 4.59 24.83
CA PRO A 58 6.58 4.00 23.70
C PRO A 58 6.32 2.51 23.51
N MET A 59 6.45 2.04 22.28
CA MET A 59 6.40 0.62 21.92
C MET A 59 7.80 0.09 21.61
N LEU A 60 8.06 -1.14 22.01
CA LEU A 60 9.21 -1.94 21.58
C LEU A 60 8.76 -2.84 20.43
N LEU A 61 9.46 -2.80 19.31
CA LEU A 61 9.31 -3.71 18.19
C LEU A 61 10.60 -4.53 18.06
N ASP A 62 10.47 -5.85 18.19
CA ASP A 62 11.55 -6.81 18.01
C ASP A 62 11.28 -7.62 16.73
N MET A 63 12.26 -7.64 15.84
CA MET A 63 12.25 -8.35 14.58
C MET A 63 13.39 -9.39 14.58
N PRO A 64 13.12 -10.64 14.22
CA PRO A 64 14.15 -11.67 14.16
C PRO A 64 15.15 -11.39 13.04
N ALA A 65 16.30 -12.05 13.08
CA ALA A 65 17.20 -12.10 11.93
C ALA A 65 16.51 -12.74 10.72
N VAL A 66 16.64 -12.08 9.56
CA VAL A 66 16.10 -12.52 8.27
C VAL A 66 17.21 -12.47 7.24
N ALA A 67 17.69 -13.63 6.80
CA ALA A 67 18.93 -13.69 6.02
C ALA A 67 18.73 -13.53 4.51
N ASP A 68 17.57 -13.90 3.99
CA ASP A 68 17.42 -14.29 2.59
C ASP A 68 16.23 -13.64 1.88
N ARG A 69 15.29 -13.01 2.60
CA ARG A 69 14.07 -12.46 2.02
C ARG A 69 13.81 -11.03 2.44
N TYR A 70 13.07 -10.32 1.61
CA TYR A 70 12.65 -8.96 1.92
C TYR A 70 11.61 -8.91 3.05
N VAL A 71 11.86 -8.05 4.04
CA VAL A 71 10.89 -7.70 5.08
C VAL A 71 10.87 -6.19 5.23
N LEU A 72 9.67 -5.63 5.28
CA LEU A 72 9.42 -4.22 5.57
C LEU A 72 8.26 -4.06 6.53
N MET A 73 8.47 -3.37 7.63
CA MET A 73 7.47 -2.76 8.48
C MET A 73 7.39 -1.27 8.12
N ALA A 74 6.45 -0.90 7.26
CA ALA A 74 6.19 0.50 6.93
C ALA A 74 5.39 1.14 8.07
N LEU A 75 5.85 2.26 8.60
CA LEU A 75 5.23 2.96 9.73
C LEU A 75 4.61 4.27 9.23
N LEU A 76 3.29 4.35 9.30
CA LEU A 76 2.51 5.51 8.87
C LEU A 76 2.02 6.31 10.08
N ASP A 77 2.08 7.63 9.98
CA ASP A 77 1.49 8.55 10.96
C ASP A 77 -0.03 8.70 10.75
N ALA A 78 -0.72 9.43 11.64
CA ALA A 78 -2.15 9.68 11.54
C ALA A 78 -2.58 10.38 10.23
N TRP A 79 -1.63 11.05 9.55
CA TRP A 79 -1.80 11.78 8.31
C TRP A 79 -1.39 10.96 7.07
N SER A 80 -1.17 9.66 7.25
CA SER A 80 -0.78 8.67 6.23
C SER A 80 0.59 8.89 5.58
N ASN A 81 1.45 9.70 6.18
CA ASN A 81 2.85 9.77 5.75
C ASN A 81 3.56 8.52 6.29
N ASN A 82 4.24 7.79 5.42
CA ASN A 82 5.08 6.65 5.80
C ASN A 82 6.42 7.18 6.31
N PHE A 83 6.52 7.49 7.60
CA PHE A 83 7.67 8.20 8.17
C PHE A 83 8.88 7.30 8.44
N ALA A 84 8.73 5.97 8.39
CA ALA A 84 9.83 5.03 8.57
C ALA A 84 9.53 3.67 7.93
N GLY A 85 10.57 2.99 7.43
CA GLY A 85 10.52 1.60 7.02
C GLY A 85 11.58 0.79 7.78
N LEU A 86 11.13 -0.23 8.52
CA LEU A 86 11.99 -1.05 9.37
C LEU A 86 12.00 -2.48 8.85
N GLY A 87 13.17 -3.08 8.69
CA GLY A 87 13.29 -4.36 8.00
C GLY A 87 14.66 -4.58 7.39
N THR A 88 14.75 -5.46 6.39
CA THR A 88 16.02 -5.92 5.84
C THR A 88 16.85 -4.81 5.19
N GLN A 89 16.22 -3.79 4.63
CA GLN A 89 16.94 -2.60 4.15
C GLN A 89 17.60 -1.78 5.29
N SER A 90 17.01 -1.81 6.49
CA SER A 90 17.42 -0.96 7.60
C SER A 90 18.41 -1.63 8.58
N HIS A 91 18.31 -2.95 8.78
CA HIS A 91 19.17 -3.72 9.70
C HIS A 91 19.89 -4.89 9.03
N GLY A 92 19.85 -4.98 7.70
CA GLY A 92 20.46 -6.07 6.95
C GLY A 92 19.84 -7.41 7.33
N THR A 93 20.70 -8.41 7.52
CA THR A 93 20.28 -9.79 7.83
C THR A 93 20.17 -10.10 9.32
N GLY A 94 20.53 -9.14 10.19
CA GLY A 94 20.53 -9.30 11.64
C GLY A 94 19.16 -9.05 12.28
N GLU A 95 19.12 -9.12 13.60
CA GLU A 95 17.93 -8.77 14.38
C GLU A 95 17.70 -7.24 14.36
N GLY A 96 16.43 -6.84 14.38
CA GLY A 96 16.01 -5.45 14.49
C GLY A 96 15.34 -5.17 15.84
N HIS A 97 15.87 -4.20 16.60
CA HIS A 97 15.29 -3.78 17.88
C HIS A 97 14.95 -2.29 17.84
N TYR A 98 13.66 -1.97 17.85
CA TYR A 98 13.18 -0.60 17.65
C TYR A 98 12.34 -0.11 18.82
N PHE A 99 12.61 1.12 19.23
CA PHE A 99 11.90 1.81 20.28
C PHE A 99 11.11 2.96 19.68
N ILE A 100 9.83 2.71 19.41
CA ILE A 100 8.91 3.62 18.73
C ILE A 100 8.33 4.57 19.78
N THR A 101 8.63 5.86 19.66
CA THR A 101 8.22 6.88 20.65
C THR A 101 7.26 7.89 20.03
N GLY A 102 6.26 8.34 20.79
CA GLY A 102 5.44 9.49 20.42
C GLY A 102 6.25 10.79 20.27
N PRO A 103 5.69 11.82 19.61
CA PRO A 103 6.39 13.05 19.25
C PRO A 103 6.96 13.81 20.46
N GLU A 104 6.24 13.80 21.57
CA GLU A 104 6.59 14.53 22.80
C GLU A 104 7.29 13.67 23.86
N TRP A 105 7.56 12.39 23.54
CA TRP A 105 8.21 11.51 24.50
C TRP A 105 9.63 11.99 24.83
N SER A 106 9.88 12.09 26.14
CA SER A 106 11.19 12.40 26.71
C SER A 106 11.63 11.27 27.65
N GLY A 107 12.91 10.91 27.56
CA GLY A 107 13.49 9.83 28.32
C GLY A 107 14.72 9.25 27.64
N THR A 108 15.25 8.17 28.19
CA THR A 108 16.40 7.47 27.62
C THR A 108 15.94 6.23 26.86
N THR A 109 16.37 6.10 25.61
CA THR A 109 16.16 4.89 24.82
C THR A 109 16.81 3.69 25.53
N PRO A 110 16.11 2.55 25.66
CA PRO A 110 16.69 1.34 26.22
C PRO A 110 17.97 0.91 25.49
N VAL A 111 18.94 0.38 26.22
CA VAL A 111 20.17 -0.16 25.62
C VAL A 111 19.82 -1.27 24.63
N GLY A 112 20.44 -1.23 23.45
CA GLY A 112 20.21 -2.22 22.38
C GLY A 112 19.07 -1.84 21.41
N TYR A 113 18.29 -0.80 21.69
CA TYR A 113 17.20 -0.36 20.82
C TYR A 113 17.56 0.90 20.03
N THR A 114 17.13 0.94 18.77
CA THR A 114 17.17 2.14 17.92
C THR A 114 15.88 2.92 18.08
N ARG A 115 15.98 4.21 18.44
CA ARG A 115 14.79 5.06 18.60
C ARG A 115 14.20 5.41 17.23
N VAL A 116 12.89 5.20 17.08
CA VAL A 116 12.09 5.67 15.95
C VAL A 116 11.09 6.68 16.48
N LYS A 117 11.25 7.97 16.12
CA LYS A 117 10.36 9.03 16.58
C LYS A 117 9.16 9.15 15.64
N ALA A 118 7.96 8.81 16.12
CA ALA A 118 6.73 9.00 15.37
C ALA A 118 6.32 10.48 15.33
N PRO A 119 5.80 10.99 14.18
CA PRO A 119 5.25 12.34 14.08
C PRO A 119 3.97 12.54 14.91
N THR A 120 3.19 11.46 15.11
CA THR A 120 1.93 11.46 15.87
C THR A 120 1.93 10.32 16.88
N ASP A 121 1.07 10.40 17.90
CA ASP A 121 0.92 9.31 18.87
C ASP A 121 0.22 8.08 18.28
N PHE A 122 -0.53 8.25 17.19
CA PHE A 122 -1.05 7.12 16.43
C PHE A 122 -0.08 6.70 15.33
N VAL A 123 0.18 5.39 15.21
CA VAL A 123 1.02 4.82 14.14
C VAL A 123 0.34 3.59 13.55
N TRP A 124 0.30 3.48 12.23
CA TRP A 124 -0.08 2.25 11.54
C TRP A 124 1.15 1.55 10.98
N ILE A 125 1.44 0.34 11.48
CA ILE A 125 2.42 -0.57 10.89
C ILE A 125 1.75 -1.40 9.80
N ILE A 126 2.33 -1.37 8.60
CA ILE A 126 2.00 -2.26 7.48
C ILE A 126 3.25 -3.07 7.13
N GLY A 127 3.33 -4.25 7.73
CA GLY A 127 4.36 -5.26 7.50
C GLY A 127 4.15 -6.00 6.19
N ARG A 128 5.22 -6.25 5.44
CA ARG A 128 5.26 -7.05 4.22
C ARG A 128 6.45 -8.01 4.33
N THR A 129 6.18 -9.30 4.22
CA THR A 129 7.19 -10.36 4.24
C THR A 129 7.14 -11.06 2.89
N GLU A 130 8.25 -11.05 2.15
CA GLU A 130 8.34 -11.69 0.83
C GLU A 130 8.01 -13.18 0.88
N VAL A 131 7.25 -13.60 -0.13
CA VAL A 131 6.92 -14.98 -0.45
C VAL A 131 7.60 -15.33 -1.75
N TRP A 132 8.36 -16.41 -1.77
CA TRP A 132 8.92 -16.93 -3.03
C TRP A 132 7.92 -17.81 -3.77
N ALA A 133 8.09 -17.92 -5.08
CA ALA A 133 7.24 -18.80 -5.88
C ALA A 133 7.30 -20.24 -5.36
N ASP A 134 6.13 -20.87 -5.27
CA ASP A 134 5.94 -22.27 -4.86
C ASP A 134 6.45 -22.60 -3.43
N GLU A 135 6.73 -21.59 -2.60
CA GLU A 135 7.15 -21.77 -1.20
C GLU A 135 5.99 -22.21 -0.31
N ASP A 136 6.28 -23.05 0.69
CA ASP A 136 5.34 -23.35 1.77
C ASP A 136 5.19 -22.11 2.67
N LEU A 137 3.98 -21.54 2.67
CA LEU A 137 3.67 -20.36 3.49
C LEU A 137 3.93 -20.59 4.99
N THR A 138 4.00 -21.83 5.46
CA THR A 138 4.31 -22.16 6.87
C THR A 138 5.65 -21.57 7.32
N ASP A 139 6.65 -21.49 6.45
CA ASP A 139 7.95 -20.90 6.78
C ASP A 139 7.84 -19.36 6.95
N VAL A 140 7.10 -18.71 6.06
CA VAL A 140 6.79 -17.28 6.12
C VAL A 140 5.96 -16.96 7.36
N ASN A 141 4.94 -17.77 7.65
CA ASN A 141 4.07 -17.63 8.82
C ASN A 141 4.86 -17.78 10.13
N SER A 142 5.78 -18.75 10.18
CA SER A 142 6.67 -18.96 11.32
C SER A 142 7.63 -17.78 11.53
N LEU A 143 8.01 -17.08 10.45
CA LEU A 143 8.74 -15.82 10.54
C LEU A 143 7.84 -14.70 11.07
N GLN A 144 6.62 -14.56 10.56
CA GLN A 144 5.66 -13.55 11.01
C GLN A 144 5.38 -13.64 12.52
N ASP A 145 5.24 -14.86 13.04
CA ASP A 145 5.01 -15.14 14.47
C ASP A 145 6.14 -14.67 15.40
N ARG A 146 7.32 -14.40 14.84
CA ARG A 146 8.48 -13.89 15.59
C ARG A 146 8.57 -12.37 15.59
N PHE A 147 7.69 -11.66 14.89
CA PHE A 147 7.56 -10.21 15.05
C PHE A 147 6.84 -9.91 16.35
N VAL A 148 7.50 -9.24 17.28
CA VAL A 148 6.96 -8.98 18.61
C VAL A 148 6.83 -7.49 18.84
N ILE A 149 5.65 -7.06 19.30
CA ILE A 149 5.40 -5.68 19.71
C ILE A 149 4.88 -5.61 21.15
N ASN A 150 5.51 -4.78 21.99
CA ASN A 150 5.21 -4.66 23.41
C ASN A 150 5.24 -3.20 23.89
N LEU A 151 4.32 -2.85 24.80
CA LEU A 151 4.37 -1.56 25.48
C LEU A 151 5.58 -1.48 26.43
N TYR A 152 6.38 -0.41 26.31
CA TYR A 152 7.51 -0.19 27.18
C TYR A 152 7.06 0.17 28.59
N ARG A 153 7.24 -0.78 29.53
CA ARG A 153 6.82 -0.69 30.95
C ARG A 153 5.29 -0.57 31.08
N SER A 154 4.60 -1.71 30.97
CA SER A 154 3.15 -1.72 31.10
C SER A 154 2.66 -1.20 32.46
N ARG A 155 1.57 -0.42 32.43
CA ARG A 155 0.55 -0.51 33.49
C ARG A 155 -0.42 -1.56 33.00
N GLY A 156 -0.49 -2.69 33.70
CA GLY A 156 -1.38 -3.78 33.31
C GLY A 156 -2.81 -3.27 33.14
N ASN A 157 -3.27 -3.21 31.89
CA ASN A 157 -4.68 -3.09 31.57
C ASN A 157 -5.13 -4.41 30.95
N GLU A 158 -6.22 -4.96 31.48
CA GLU A 158 -6.90 -6.11 30.90
C GLU A 158 -7.41 -5.76 29.50
N ARG A 159 -7.12 -6.65 28.54
CA ARG A 159 -7.50 -6.50 27.14
C ARG A 159 -8.93 -6.96 26.94
N THR A 160 -9.80 -6.10 26.44
CA THR A 160 -11.17 -6.48 26.06
C THR A 160 -11.18 -6.98 24.62
N ARG A 161 -11.59 -8.23 24.40
CA ARG A 161 -11.82 -8.75 23.03
C ARG A 161 -13.14 -8.22 22.50
N PHE A 162 -13.10 -7.46 21.40
CA PHE A 162 -14.28 -7.00 20.68
C PHE A 162 -14.71 -8.00 19.59
N LYS A 163 -16.01 -8.02 19.29
CA LYS A 163 -16.58 -8.83 18.19
C LYS A 163 -16.28 -8.16 16.85
N CYS A 164 -16.02 -8.94 15.80
CA CYS A 164 -15.99 -8.40 14.46
C CYS A 164 -17.42 -8.29 13.89
N GLU A 165 -17.66 -7.29 13.06
CA GLU A 165 -18.92 -7.02 12.39
C GLU A 165 -18.66 -6.75 10.91
N ASP A 166 -19.60 -7.15 10.06
CA ASP A 166 -19.60 -6.79 8.65
C ASP A 166 -19.97 -5.30 8.53
N ARG A 167 -19.00 -4.47 8.15
CA ARG A 167 -19.13 -3.01 8.09
C ARG A 167 -18.77 -2.51 6.71
N SER A 168 -19.35 -1.37 6.32
CA SER A 168 -18.95 -0.70 5.08
C SER A 168 -17.46 -0.36 5.10
N GLU A 169 -16.84 -0.46 3.92
CA GLU A 169 -15.47 -0.04 3.69
C GLU A 169 -15.23 1.40 4.19
N PRO A 170 -14.07 1.69 4.82
CA PRO A 170 -13.74 3.01 5.33
C PRO A 170 -14.00 4.15 4.33
N GLU A 171 -13.65 3.94 3.06
CA GLU A 171 -13.85 4.92 2.00
C GLU A 171 -15.34 5.26 1.81
N GLU A 172 -16.20 4.24 1.77
CA GLU A 172 -17.65 4.40 1.60
C GLU A 172 -18.28 5.12 2.79
N VAL A 173 -17.76 4.90 4.01
CA VAL A 173 -18.18 5.67 5.19
C VAL A 173 -17.83 7.14 5.02
N VAL A 174 -16.58 7.46 4.66
CA VAL A 174 -16.12 8.84 4.48
C VAL A 174 -16.90 9.56 3.37
N LYS A 175 -17.16 8.89 2.24
CA LYS A 175 -17.92 9.45 1.12
C LYS A 175 -19.37 9.75 1.46
N LYS A 176 -19.95 9.13 2.48
CA LYS A 176 -21.34 9.37 2.91
C LYS A 176 -21.49 10.52 3.91
N LEU A 177 -20.42 10.96 4.56
CA LEU A 177 -20.45 12.07 5.52
C LEU A 177 -20.91 13.37 4.86
N SER A 178 -21.83 14.11 5.46
CA SER A 178 -22.07 15.51 5.06
C SER A 178 -20.81 16.36 5.24
N GLY A 179 -20.77 17.54 4.61
CA GLY A 179 -19.71 18.52 4.80
C GLY A 179 -19.56 18.91 6.28
N GLU A 180 -20.67 19.10 7.01
CA GLU A 180 -20.61 19.35 8.45
C GLU A 180 -19.95 18.20 9.22
N GLU A 181 -20.34 16.95 8.96
CA GLU A 181 -19.77 15.78 9.64
C GLU A 181 -18.29 15.58 9.31
N PHE A 182 -17.93 15.67 8.03
CA PHE A 182 -16.55 15.53 7.56
C PHE A 182 -15.63 16.57 8.21
N PHE A 183 -15.99 17.85 8.15
CA PHE A 183 -15.16 18.92 8.70
C PHE A 183 -15.19 18.95 10.24
N THR A 184 -16.29 18.53 10.88
CA THR A 184 -16.32 18.35 12.34
C THR A 184 -15.34 17.28 12.78
N ARG A 185 -15.29 16.16 12.05
CA ARG A 185 -14.33 15.09 12.30
C ARG A 185 -12.90 15.54 12.07
N LEU A 186 -12.63 16.26 10.97
CA LEU A 186 -11.32 16.83 10.69
C LEU A 186 -10.87 17.79 11.81
N ASP A 187 -11.76 18.63 12.35
CA ASP A 187 -11.43 19.51 13.50
C ASP A 187 -11.00 18.71 14.73
N MET A 188 -11.70 17.61 15.05
CA MET A 188 -11.31 16.73 16.16
C MET A 188 -9.93 16.11 15.92
N LEU A 189 -9.70 15.52 14.74
CA LEU A 189 -8.44 14.86 14.39
C LEU A 189 -7.25 15.82 14.35
N MET A 190 -7.43 17.03 13.84
CA MET A 190 -6.37 18.06 13.85
C MET A 190 -5.97 18.50 15.26
N ARG A 191 -6.85 18.33 16.26
CA ARG A 191 -6.56 18.64 17.67
C ARG A 191 -5.92 17.46 18.38
N GLU A 192 -6.33 16.25 18.03
CA GLU A 192 -5.79 15.00 18.56
C GLU A 192 -4.39 14.70 18.01
N TYR A 193 -4.17 14.96 16.72
CA TYR A 193 -2.90 14.74 16.02
C TYR A 193 -2.39 16.05 15.41
N PRO A 194 -1.82 16.97 16.20
CA PRO A 194 -1.46 18.30 15.73
C PRO A 194 -0.53 18.28 14.51
N LEU A 195 -0.93 18.98 13.46
CA LEU A 195 -0.05 19.31 12.33
C LEU A 195 0.92 20.42 12.76
N ALA A 196 2.18 20.35 12.31
CA ALA A 196 3.21 21.33 12.64
C ALA A 196 4.11 21.63 11.43
N GLY A 197 4.72 22.82 11.42
CA GLY A 197 5.67 23.21 10.39
C GLY A 197 4.98 23.63 9.08
N GLN A 198 5.12 22.81 8.04
CA GLN A 198 4.73 23.14 6.66
C GLN A 198 3.22 23.34 6.47
N ASP A 199 2.35 22.74 7.27
CA ASP A 199 0.89 22.84 7.07
C ASP A 199 0.25 24.16 7.55
N GLN A 200 1.02 25.14 8.03
CA GLN A 200 0.50 26.35 8.69
C GLN A 200 -0.51 27.14 7.83
N GLU A 201 -0.25 27.31 6.53
CA GLU A 201 -1.17 28.01 5.63
C GLU A 201 -2.52 27.27 5.52
N MET A 202 -2.48 25.94 5.42
CA MET A 202 -3.70 25.12 5.38
C MET A 202 -4.47 25.21 6.70
N ILE A 203 -3.78 25.19 7.84
CA ILE A 203 -4.40 25.35 9.16
C ILE A 203 -5.13 26.69 9.26
N GLU A 204 -4.51 27.79 8.82
CA GLU A 204 -5.12 29.13 8.82
C GLU A 204 -6.34 29.21 7.88
N LYS A 205 -6.28 28.53 6.73
CA LYS A 205 -7.39 28.45 5.79
C LYS A 205 -8.58 27.68 6.37
N LEU A 206 -8.32 26.53 6.99
CA LEU A 206 -9.33 25.69 7.66
C LEU A 206 -9.96 26.41 8.86
N ALA A 207 -9.20 27.23 9.59
CA ALA A 207 -9.72 28.01 10.70
C ALA A 207 -10.87 28.95 10.31
N ARG A 208 -10.90 29.44 9.05
CA ARG A 208 -11.97 30.31 8.52
C ARG A 208 -13.32 29.60 8.40
N ILE A 209 -13.32 28.28 8.38
CA ILE A 209 -14.53 27.44 8.41
C ILE A 209 -14.68 26.71 9.74
N ASN A 210 -14.08 27.24 10.81
CA ASN A 210 -14.14 26.69 12.17
C ASN A 210 -13.54 25.28 12.31
N VAL A 211 -12.46 24.99 11.56
CA VAL A 211 -11.75 23.70 11.61
C VAL A 211 -10.31 23.89 12.07
N GLY A 212 -9.85 23.04 12.97
CA GLY A 212 -8.46 22.97 13.39
C GLY A 212 -8.12 23.88 14.58
N PRO A 213 -6.86 23.83 15.06
CA PRO A 213 -6.47 24.42 16.34
C PRO A 213 -6.65 25.94 16.42
N LEU A 214 -6.61 26.65 15.28
CA LEU A 214 -6.78 28.11 15.22
C LEU A 214 -8.25 28.57 15.11
N ALA A 215 -9.19 27.63 14.95
CA ALA A 215 -10.62 27.93 14.88
C ALA A 215 -11.14 28.63 16.15
N GLN A 216 -11.95 29.68 15.96
CA GLN A 216 -12.55 30.44 17.07
C GLN A 216 -13.93 29.94 17.47
N SER A 217 -14.48 28.98 16.74
CA SER A 217 -15.78 28.36 16.98
C SER A 217 -15.77 26.91 16.48
N LYS A 218 -16.93 26.24 16.52
CA LYS A 218 -17.11 24.87 16.02
C LYS A 218 -17.77 24.89 14.64
N VAL A 219 -17.50 23.89 13.81
CA VAL A 219 -18.14 23.70 12.49
C VAL A 219 -19.66 23.79 12.58
N LYS A 220 -20.28 23.20 13.63
CA LYS A 220 -21.73 23.25 13.83
C LYS A 220 -22.33 24.66 13.94
N ALA A 221 -21.52 25.66 14.29
CA ALA A 221 -21.94 27.05 14.45
C ALA A 221 -21.96 27.85 13.14
N LEU A 222 -21.52 27.26 12.03
CA LEU A 222 -21.64 27.84 10.70
C LEU A 222 -23.12 28.01 10.31
N SER A 223 -23.41 29.01 9.47
CA SER A 223 -24.75 29.22 8.93
C SER A 223 -25.18 28.07 8.02
N PHE A 224 -26.48 27.99 7.72
CA PHE A 224 -27.01 27.00 6.78
C PHE A 224 -26.34 27.10 5.40
N GLU A 225 -26.14 28.32 4.89
CA GLU A 225 -25.49 28.58 3.62
C GLU A 225 -24.03 28.11 3.62
N GLN A 226 -23.30 28.38 4.70
CA GLN A 226 -21.91 27.96 4.86
C GLN A 226 -21.79 26.44 4.88
N LYS A 227 -22.67 25.73 5.61
CA LYS A 227 -22.71 24.26 5.64
C LYS A 227 -23.00 23.68 4.26
N ARG A 228 -23.94 24.25 3.51
CA ARG A 228 -24.22 23.86 2.13
C ARG A 228 -23.01 24.09 1.20
N ASP A 229 -22.20 25.12 1.46
CA ASP A 229 -20.99 25.35 0.68
C ASP A 229 -19.86 24.37 1.06
N LEU A 230 -19.83 23.84 2.30
CA LEU A 230 -18.97 22.70 2.65
C LEU A 230 -19.35 21.44 1.86
N ASP A 231 -20.65 21.12 1.75
CA ASP A 231 -21.14 19.98 0.96
C ASP A 231 -20.69 20.07 -0.50
N LYS A 232 -20.93 21.23 -1.15
CA LYS A 232 -20.49 21.48 -2.53
C LYS A 232 -18.98 21.38 -2.68
N GLY A 233 -18.22 21.90 -1.72
CA GLY A 233 -16.76 21.82 -1.72
C GLY A 233 -16.26 20.39 -1.71
N ARG A 234 -16.86 19.55 -0.86
CA ARG A 234 -16.57 18.12 -0.76
C ARG A 234 -16.92 17.37 -2.05
N GLU A 235 -18.11 17.57 -2.59
CA GLU A 235 -18.54 16.96 -3.86
C GLU A 235 -17.63 17.36 -5.04
N ALA A 236 -17.27 18.65 -5.11
CA ALA A 236 -16.35 19.14 -6.13
C ALA A 236 -14.94 18.56 -5.97
N ALA A 237 -14.46 18.38 -4.74
CA ALA A 237 -13.18 17.73 -4.46
C ALA A 237 -13.19 16.26 -4.87
N GLN A 238 -14.23 15.50 -4.49
CA GLN A 238 -14.40 14.10 -4.90
C GLN A 238 -14.41 13.95 -6.42
N SER A 239 -15.18 14.78 -7.13
CA SER A 239 -15.21 14.76 -8.60
C SER A 239 -13.84 15.04 -9.24
N ARG A 240 -12.99 15.86 -8.60
CA ARG A 240 -11.62 16.10 -9.09
C ARG A 240 -10.71 14.90 -8.84
N ILE A 241 -10.85 14.24 -7.69
CA ILE A 241 -10.11 13.01 -7.36
C ILE A 241 -10.47 11.92 -8.38
N ASP A 242 -11.76 11.67 -8.61
CA ASP A 242 -12.22 10.64 -9.55
C ASP A 242 -11.70 10.89 -10.98
N LYS A 243 -11.71 12.16 -11.42
CA LYS A 243 -11.17 12.54 -12.73
C LYS A 243 -9.65 12.35 -12.82
N ALA A 244 -8.91 12.63 -11.75
CA ALA A 244 -7.47 12.41 -11.71
C ALA A 244 -7.14 10.91 -11.80
N ILE A 245 -7.89 10.06 -11.09
CA ILE A 245 -7.75 8.60 -11.16
C ILE A 245 -7.98 8.11 -12.59
N VAL A 246 -9.08 8.52 -13.21
CA VAL A 246 -9.37 8.17 -14.62
C VAL A 246 -8.29 8.68 -15.57
N ALA A 247 -7.67 9.84 -15.31
CA ALA A 247 -6.63 10.39 -16.16
C ALA A 247 -5.29 9.64 -16.03
N MET A 248 -4.94 9.14 -14.83
CA MET A 248 -3.73 8.33 -14.62
C MET A 248 -3.74 7.07 -15.51
N GLY A 249 -4.89 6.41 -15.66
CA GLY A 249 -5.03 5.19 -16.49
C GLY A 249 -5.12 5.40 -18.01
N ARG A 250 -4.95 6.63 -18.53
CA ARG A 250 -5.09 6.96 -19.97
C ARG A 250 -3.77 7.06 -20.74
N GLY A 251 -2.61 6.91 -20.08
CA GLY A 251 -1.32 6.87 -20.75
C GLY A 251 -1.08 5.56 -21.52
N SER A 252 -0.27 5.61 -22.58
CA SER A 252 0.22 4.43 -23.32
C SER A 252 1.50 3.82 -22.74
N ALA A 253 1.75 4.11 -21.47
CA ALA A 253 2.96 3.75 -20.75
C ALA A 253 2.62 3.47 -19.28
N TRP A 254 3.62 2.92 -18.59
CA TRP A 254 3.62 2.67 -17.15
C TRP A 254 3.40 3.97 -16.35
N SER A 255 2.59 3.89 -15.29
CA SER A 255 2.20 5.05 -14.48
C SER A 255 1.79 4.70 -13.05
N PRO A 256 1.95 5.62 -12.08
CA PRO A 256 2.58 6.94 -12.21
C PRO A 256 4.11 6.85 -12.26
N SER A 257 4.74 7.83 -12.94
CA SER A 257 6.19 7.98 -12.92
C SER A 257 6.68 8.23 -11.47
N PRO A 258 7.68 7.50 -10.96
CA PRO A 258 8.09 7.54 -9.54
C PRO A 258 8.53 8.94 -9.08
N ASN A 259 9.20 9.68 -9.96
CA ASN A 259 9.67 11.04 -9.70
C ASN A 259 8.55 12.12 -9.70
N ARG A 260 7.31 11.77 -10.03
CA ARG A 260 6.17 12.72 -10.09
C ARG A 260 5.19 12.59 -8.94
N VAL A 261 5.19 11.45 -8.26
CA VAL A 261 4.25 11.16 -7.17
C VAL A 261 5.08 10.81 -5.94
N PRO A 262 5.20 11.72 -4.96
CA PRO A 262 5.97 11.47 -3.74
C PRO A 262 5.16 10.53 -2.81
N LEU A 263 5.03 9.26 -3.22
CA LEU A 263 4.28 8.25 -2.47
C LEU A 263 4.80 8.17 -1.04
N GLY A 264 3.88 8.13 -0.07
CA GLY A 264 4.21 8.04 1.35
C GLY A 264 4.86 9.29 1.96
N GLU A 265 5.25 10.31 1.18
CA GLU A 265 5.88 11.55 1.65
C GLU A 265 5.27 12.78 0.96
N TYR A 266 4.03 13.10 1.31
CA TYR A 266 3.25 14.01 0.49
C TYR A 266 3.52 15.50 0.71
N GLY A 267 4.16 15.89 1.82
CA GLY A 267 4.33 17.32 2.14
C GLY A 267 3.01 18.11 2.08
N GLU A 268 3.00 19.19 1.29
CA GLU A 268 1.81 20.02 1.01
C GLU A 268 1.02 19.56 -0.22
N ASP A 269 1.37 18.44 -0.85
CA ASP A 269 0.64 17.87 -2.00
C ASP A 269 -0.65 17.16 -1.55
N TYR A 270 -1.53 17.87 -0.84
CA TYR A 270 -2.77 17.32 -0.27
C TYR A 270 -3.68 16.67 -1.32
N PHE A 271 -3.68 17.19 -2.56
CA PHE A 271 -4.46 16.61 -3.65
C PHE A 271 -3.89 15.25 -4.08
N VAL A 272 -2.57 15.14 -4.19
CA VAL A 272 -1.90 13.86 -4.49
C VAL A 272 -2.15 12.88 -3.35
N ARG A 273 -1.99 13.31 -2.09
CA ARG A 273 -2.33 12.50 -0.90
C ARG A 273 -3.77 11.99 -0.95
N ALA A 274 -4.74 12.85 -1.31
CA ALA A 274 -6.14 12.47 -1.40
C ALA A 274 -6.42 11.46 -2.53
N VAL A 275 -5.76 11.61 -3.69
CA VAL A 275 -5.84 10.63 -4.80
C VAL A 275 -5.26 9.29 -4.36
N VAL A 276 -4.07 9.28 -3.77
CA VAL A 276 -3.42 8.04 -3.29
C VAL A 276 -4.24 7.39 -2.17
N ALA A 277 -4.84 8.17 -1.28
CA ALA A 277 -5.70 7.63 -0.22
C ALA A 277 -6.96 6.92 -0.77
N GLN A 278 -7.40 7.23 -1.99
CA GLN A 278 -8.53 6.56 -2.64
C GLN A 278 -8.11 5.30 -3.39
N VAL A 279 -6.92 5.26 -4.00
CA VAL A 279 -6.52 4.13 -4.87
C VAL A 279 -5.44 3.21 -4.29
N GLY A 280 -4.79 3.61 -3.20
CA GLY A 280 -3.63 2.93 -2.64
C GLY A 280 -3.32 3.41 -1.22
N PHE A 281 -4.33 3.45 -0.35
CA PHE A 281 -4.15 3.87 1.04
C PHE A 281 -3.14 2.94 1.75
N GLY A 282 -2.15 3.52 2.44
CA GLY A 282 -1.05 2.73 3.00
C GLY A 282 0.14 2.50 2.05
N ALA A 283 0.23 3.28 0.96
CA ALA A 283 1.34 3.23 0.02
C ALA A 283 2.70 3.43 0.70
N ASN A 284 3.69 2.66 0.23
CA ASN A 284 5.07 2.79 0.68
C ASN A 284 5.72 4.08 0.14
N ARG A 285 6.72 4.61 0.86
CA ARG A 285 7.65 5.55 0.24
C ARG A 285 8.40 4.85 -0.88
N GLY A 286 8.71 5.61 -1.93
CA GLY A 286 9.36 5.10 -3.14
C GLY A 286 10.65 4.33 -2.84
N GLU A 287 11.43 4.78 -1.86
CA GLU A 287 12.67 4.10 -1.42
C GLU A 287 12.46 2.66 -0.96
N PHE A 288 11.25 2.30 -0.49
CA PHE A 288 10.95 0.91 -0.12
C PHE A 288 10.34 0.13 -1.27
N ALA A 289 9.42 0.75 -2.02
CA ALA A 289 8.80 0.12 -3.17
C ALA A 289 8.21 1.14 -4.14
N VAL A 290 8.37 0.86 -5.43
CA VAL A 290 7.73 1.58 -6.53
C VAL A 290 6.69 0.69 -7.21
N TYR A 291 5.57 1.31 -7.60
CA TYR A 291 4.45 0.66 -8.28
C TYR A 291 4.13 1.42 -9.55
N GLU A 292 4.20 0.74 -10.70
CA GLU A 292 3.76 1.30 -11.97
C GLU A 292 2.72 0.39 -12.62
N ASN A 293 1.71 0.99 -13.23
CA ASN A 293 0.56 0.29 -13.80
C ASN A 293 0.47 0.55 -15.30
N ALA A 294 0.06 -0.47 -16.04
CA ALA A 294 -0.24 -0.40 -17.46
C ALA A 294 -1.64 -0.96 -17.75
N THR A 295 -2.42 -0.23 -18.52
CA THR A 295 -3.75 -0.64 -19.00
C THR A 295 -3.79 -0.79 -20.52
N ARG A 296 -2.69 -0.42 -21.19
CA ARG A 296 -2.58 -0.33 -22.64
C ARG A 296 -1.25 -0.88 -23.14
N ASP A 297 -1.27 -1.40 -24.36
CA ASP A 297 -0.08 -1.83 -25.09
C ASP A 297 0.68 -0.65 -25.74
N SER A 298 1.75 -0.99 -26.46
CA SER A 298 2.63 -0.03 -27.15
C SER A 298 1.93 0.84 -28.19
N ASP A 299 0.81 0.37 -28.73
CA ASP A 299 -0.02 1.06 -29.72
C ASP A 299 -1.17 1.85 -29.07
N SER A 300 -1.24 1.87 -27.74
CA SER A 300 -2.26 2.52 -26.92
C SER A 300 -3.63 1.84 -26.93
N ASP A 301 -3.72 0.59 -27.39
CA ASP A 301 -4.94 -0.21 -27.29
C ASP A 301 -5.04 -0.83 -25.89
N LEU A 302 -6.28 -1.04 -25.41
CA LEU A 302 -6.47 -1.70 -24.11
C LEU A 302 -5.90 -3.11 -24.13
N LEU A 303 -5.26 -3.49 -23.03
CA LEU A 303 -4.85 -4.86 -22.79
C LEU A 303 -6.11 -5.74 -22.63
N SER A 304 -6.23 -6.77 -23.47
CA SER A 304 -7.33 -7.73 -23.45
C SER A 304 -6.87 -9.16 -23.71
N SER A 305 -7.60 -10.12 -23.18
CA SER A 305 -7.37 -11.56 -23.36
C SER A 305 -7.48 -12.06 -24.80
N ASP A 306 -7.93 -11.22 -25.74
CA ASP A 306 -8.05 -11.56 -27.17
C ASP A 306 -6.70 -11.55 -27.90
N SER A 307 -5.63 -11.18 -27.22
CA SER A 307 -4.29 -11.09 -27.81
C SER A 307 -3.22 -11.63 -26.88
N THR A 308 -2.08 -11.95 -27.47
CA THR A 308 -0.83 -12.28 -26.77
C THR A 308 0.05 -11.04 -26.73
N TYR A 309 0.67 -10.79 -25.59
CA TYR A 309 1.58 -9.67 -25.39
C TYR A 309 2.92 -10.14 -24.84
N THR A 310 3.96 -9.37 -25.11
CA THR A 310 5.27 -9.55 -24.50
C THR A 310 5.69 -8.31 -23.72
N LEU A 311 6.35 -8.53 -22.59
CA LEU A 311 7.18 -7.55 -21.91
C LEU A 311 8.62 -8.04 -21.99
N THR A 312 9.46 -7.31 -22.73
CA THR A 312 10.82 -7.72 -23.04
C THR A 312 11.82 -6.77 -22.40
N PHE A 313 12.60 -7.29 -21.46
CA PHE A 313 13.79 -6.64 -20.94
C PHE A 313 14.97 -7.05 -21.81
N ALA A 314 15.69 -6.06 -22.35
CA ALA A 314 16.95 -6.32 -23.03
C ALA A 314 17.99 -6.84 -22.02
N PRO A 315 19.10 -7.46 -22.47
CA PRO A 315 20.06 -8.07 -21.55
C PRO A 315 20.60 -7.08 -20.49
N GLY A 316 20.28 -7.33 -19.22
CA GLY A 316 20.70 -6.48 -18.09
C GLY A 316 19.89 -5.20 -17.91
N GLU A 317 18.72 -5.09 -18.57
CA GLU A 317 17.81 -3.94 -18.48
C GLU A 317 16.56 -4.24 -17.64
N GLU A 318 16.53 -5.37 -16.91
CA GLU A 318 15.55 -5.63 -15.86
C GLU A 318 15.59 -4.54 -14.77
N PRO A 319 14.52 -4.39 -13.95
CA PRO A 319 14.54 -3.44 -12.85
C PRO A 319 15.72 -3.71 -11.90
N ASP A 320 16.57 -2.70 -11.71
CA ASP A 320 17.64 -2.75 -10.71
C ASP A 320 17.05 -2.52 -9.31
N VAL A 321 17.02 -3.58 -8.52
CA VAL A 321 16.36 -3.64 -7.21
C VAL A 321 17.26 -4.39 -6.22
N GLY A 322 17.33 -3.90 -4.99
CA GLY A 322 18.06 -4.56 -3.90
C GLY A 322 17.35 -5.78 -3.32
N ALA A 323 16.04 -5.92 -3.58
CA ALA A 323 15.22 -7.04 -3.13
C ALA A 323 14.71 -7.88 -4.32
N PHE A 324 13.53 -7.54 -4.84
CA PHE A 324 12.90 -8.26 -5.93
C PHE A 324 11.94 -7.37 -6.72
N TRP A 325 11.51 -7.84 -7.89
CA TRP A 325 10.46 -7.19 -8.68
C TRP A 325 9.46 -8.23 -9.18
N SER A 326 8.23 -7.78 -9.46
CA SER A 326 7.18 -8.63 -10.03
C SER A 326 6.25 -7.86 -10.96
N VAL A 327 5.62 -8.56 -11.89
CA VAL A 327 4.51 -8.08 -12.71
C VAL A 327 3.28 -8.91 -12.36
N THR A 328 2.22 -8.26 -11.88
CA THR A 328 0.95 -8.89 -11.53
C THR A 328 -0.17 -8.39 -12.44
N VAL A 329 -1.11 -9.27 -12.81
CA VAL A 329 -2.30 -8.89 -13.60
C VAL A 329 -3.57 -8.87 -12.76
N TYR A 330 -4.46 -7.96 -13.12
CA TYR A 330 -5.75 -7.73 -12.48
C TYR A 330 -6.84 -7.55 -13.54
N ASN A 331 -8.09 -7.79 -13.15
CA ASN A 331 -9.23 -7.31 -13.92
C ASN A 331 -9.33 -5.76 -13.87
N PRO A 332 -10.23 -5.12 -14.65
CA PRO A 332 -10.35 -3.66 -14.70
C PRO A 332 -10.83 -3.01 -13.40
N ASP A 333 -11.37 -3.80 -12.47
CA ASP A 333 -11.73 -3.36 -11.12
C ASP A 333 -10.55 -3.45 -10.14
N GLY A 334 -9.38 -3.92 -10.61
CA GLY A 334 -8.15 -4.03 -9.83
C GLY A 334 -8.07 -5.26 -8.93
N PHE A 335 -8.86 -6.31 -9.20
CA PHE A 335 -8.86 -7.55 -8.41
C PHE A 335 -8.28 -8.74 -9.17
N LEU A 336 -7.80 -9.73 -8.42
CA LEU A 336 -7.34 -11.00 -8.97
C LEU A 336 -8.51 -11.72 -9.63
N SER A 337 -8.24 -12.47 -10.68
CA SER A 337 -9.25 -13.19 -11.44
C SER A 337 -8.68 -14.50 -11.92
N THR A 338 -9.53 -15.53 -11.95
CA THR A 338 -9.15 -16.87 -12.37
C THR A 338 -8.72 -16.87 -13.85
N ASN A 339 -7.90 -17.85 -14.20
CA ASN A 339 -7.56 -18.18 -15.58
C ASN A 339 -7.71 -19.69 -15.75
N GLU A 340 -8.79 -20.12 -16.41
CA GLU A 340 -9.13 -21.54 -16.57
C GLU A 340 -8.00 -22.37 -17.21
N PRO A 341 -7.27 -21.89 -18.24
CA PRO A 341 -6.14 -22.63 -18.81
C PRO A 341 -5.02 -22.93 -17.81
N SER A 342 -4.67 -21.99 -16.93
CA SER A 342 -3.65 -22.21 -15.90
C SER A 342 -4.12 -23.24 -14.86
N GLU A 343 -5.37 -23.13 -14.40
CA GLU A 343 -5.95 -24.07 -13.44
C GLU A 343 -6.04 -25.50 -14.00
N ALA A 344 -6.36 -25.63 -15.30
CA ALA A 344 -6.36 -26.91 -16.00
C ALA A 344 -4.96 -27.55 -16.09
N LEU A 345 -3.89 -26.75 -16.01
CA LEU A 345 -2.50 -27.21 -15.92
C LEU A 345 -2.05 -27.49 -14.48
N GLY A 346 -2.92 -27.28 -13.49
CA GLY A 346 -2.68 -27.63 -12.09
C GLY A 346 -1.95 -26.57 -11.28
N PHE A 347 -1.92 -25.31 -11.74
CA PHE A 347 -1.37 -24.20 -10.97
C PHE A 347 -2.19 -22.93 -11.16
N THR A 348 -2.10 -22.02 -10.19
CA THR A 348 -2.71 -20.69 -10.27
C THR A 348 -1.62 -19.66 -10.13
N ARG A 349 -1.56 -18.70 -11.04
CA ARG A 349 -0.54 -17.65 -11.02
C ARG A 349 -1.12 -16.32 -11.45
N TYR A 350 -0.90 -15.30 -10.62
CA TYR A 350 -1.30 -13.93 -10.89
C TYR A 350 -0.12 -13.01 -11.15
N ALA A 351 1.10 -13.44 -10.80
CA ALA A 351 2.32 -12.67 -10.95
C ALA A 351 3.51 -13.53 -11.40
N VAL A 352 4.45 -12.90 -12.11
CA VAL A 352 5.80 -13.42 -12.39
C VAL A 352 6.82 -12.37 -11.99
N GLY A 353 8.05 -12.77 -11.67
CA GLY A 353 9.06 -11.84 -11.16
C GLY A 353 10.43 -12.46 -10.96
N SER A 354 11.35 -11.69 -10.39
CA SER A 354 12.73 -12.12 -10.15
C SER A 354 12.84 -13.34 -9.22
N ASN A 355 11.78 -13.66 -8.46
CA ASN A 355 11.70 -14.80 -7.55
C ASN A 355 10.85 -15.97 -8.10
N THR A 356 10.46 -15.96 -9.38
CA THR A 356 9.58 -16.99 -9.97
C THR A 356 10.29 -17.95 -10.93
N GLY A 357 11.63 -18.00 -10.92
CA GLY A 357 12.40 -18.93 -11.75
C GLY A 357 12.33 -18.65 -13.25
N LEU A 358 12.25 -17.36 -13.63
CA LEU A 358 12.21 -16.92 -15.02
C LEU A 358 13.42 -17.43 -15.83
N GLN A 359 13.16 -17.77 -17.10
CA GLN A 359 14.19 -18.22 -18.04
C GLN A 359 14.58 -17.09 -18.98
N TYR A 360 15.87 -17.01 -19.26
CA TYR A 360 16.45 -16.06 -20.18
C TYR A 360 16.56 -16.67 -21.58
N GLU A 361 16.46 -15.82 -22.60
CA GLU A 361 16.78 -16.18 -23.97
C GLU A 361 18.29 -16.34 -24.16
N ASP A 362 18.70 -16.95 -25.27
CA ASP A 362 20.13 -17.19 -25.58
C ASP A 362 20.96 -15.90 -25.69
N ASP A 363 20.33 -14.77 -26.02
CA ASP A 363 20.98 -13.46 -26.09
C ASP A 363 21.06 -12.74 -24.73
N GLY A 364 20.52 -13.34 -23.68
CA GLY A 364 20.46 -12.81 -22.32
C GLY A 364 19.26 -11.89 -22.06
N SER A 365 18.33 -11.73 -23.01
CA SER A 365 17.09 -11.01 -22.78
C SER A 365 16.11 -11.83 -21.93
N LEU A 366 15.18 -11.13 -21.28
CA LEU A 366 14.09 -11.74 -20.53
C LEU A 366 12.77 -11.35 -21.17
N ILE A 367 11.97 -12.35 -21.54
CA ILE A 367 10.65 -12.15 -22.14
C ILE A 367 9.58 -12.75 -21.22
N ILE A 368 8.66 -11.91 -20.77
CA ILE A 368 7.41 -12.33 -20.11
C ILE A 368 6.30 -12.31 -21.14
N TYR A 369 5.57 -13.42 -21.24
CA TYR A 369 4.43 -13.59 -22.13
C TYR A 369 3.13 -13.47 -21.35
N MET A 370 2.27 -12.54 -21.77
CA MET A 370 0.94 -12.33 -21.19
C MET A 370 -0.12 -12.78 -22.18
N SER A 371 -0.89 -13.81 -21.84
CA SER A 371 -1.92 -14.38 -22.71
C SER A 371 -2.91 -15.24 -21.93
N ALA A 372 -4.11 -15.43 -22.50
CA ALA A 372 -5.14 -16.29 -21.90
C ALA A 372 -4.73 -17.77 -21.89
N ASN A 373 -4.11 -18.24 -22.99
CA ASN A 373 -3.59 -19.59 -23.14
C ASN A 373 -2.06 -19.60 -23.05
N PRO A 374 -1.42 -20.70 -22.61
CA PRO A 374 0.04 -20.83 -22.66
C PRO A 374 0.52 -20.72 -24.12
N PRO A 375 1.43 -19.80 -24.45
CA PRO A 375 1.97 -19.72 -25.81
C PRO A 375 2.76 -20.98 -26.17
N GLU A 376 2.67 -21.41 -27.43
CA GLU A 376 3.40 -22.60 -27.89
C GLU A 376 4.92 -22.38 -27.80
N GLY A 377 5.62 -23.37 -27.23
CA GLY A 377 7.09 -23.34 -27.11
C GLY A 377 7.63 -22.41 -26.01
N VAL A 378 6.77 -21.72 -25.26
CA VAL A 378 7.18 -20.85 -24.15
C VAL A 378 7.20 -21.63 -22.84
N SER A 379 8.26 -21.44 -22.05
CA SER A 379 8.34 -22.00 -20.70
C SER A 379 7.20 -21.46 -19.83
N LEU A 380 6.53 -22.32 -19.07
CA LEU A 380 5.49 -21.91 -18.13
C LEU A 380 6.01 -20.94 -17.06
N SER A 381 7.31 -20.91 -16.76
CA SER A 381 7.91 -19.90 -15.88
C SER A 381 7.73 -18.48 -16.41
N ASN A 382 7.80 -18.31 -17.74
CA ASN A 382 7.75 -17.01 -18.42
C ASN A 382 6.35 -16.62 -18.87
N TRP A 383 5.37 -17.51 -18.69
CA TRP A 383 3.97 -17.22 -18.98
C TRP A 383 3.26 -16.64 -17.75
N LEU A 384 2.66 -15.46 -17.95
CA LEU A 384 1.77 -14.79 -17.02
C LEU A 384 0.32 -14.93 -17.55
N PRO A 385 -0.50 -15.81 -16.96
CA PRO A 385 -1.89 -15.98 -17.38
C PRO A 385 -2.71 -14.72 -17.14
N VAL A 386 -3.49 -14.28 -18.12
CA VAL A 386 -4.36 -13.09 -18.00
C VAL A 386 -5.83 -13.49 -17.84
N PRO A 387 -6.64 -12.69 -17.13
CA PRO A 387 -8.07 -12.99 -16.99
C PRO A 387 -8.84 -12.74 -18.28
N GLU A 388 -10.05 -13.28 -18.37
CA GLU A 388 -10.96 -13.01 -19.50
C GLU A 388 -11.33 -11.51 -19.57
N GLY A 389 -11.38 -10.97 -20.80
CA GLY A 389 -11.73 -9.59 -21.06
C GLY A 389 -10.53 -8.66 -20.96
N ASN A 390 -10.78 -7.40 -20.59
CA ASN A 390 -9.71 -6.43 -20.41
C ASN A 390 -8.97 -6.71 -19.09
N PHE A 391 -7.67 -6.45 -19.07
CA PHE A 391 -6.86 -6.59 -17.86
C PHE A 391 -5.92 -5.40 -17.66
N GLU A 392 -5.36 -5.29 -16.46
CA GLU A 392 -4.38 -4.28 -16.10
C GLU A 392 -3.15 -4.97 -15.49
N ALA A 393 -1.95 -4.48 -15.78
CA ALA A 393 -0.70 -4.98 -15.21
C ALA A 393 -0.14 -3.98 -14.18
N THR A 394 0.45 -4.48 -13.10
CA THR A 394 1.26 -3.70 -12.14
C THR A 394 2.66 -4.28 -12.08
N LEU A 395 3.67 -3.46 -12.37
CA LEU A 395 5.07 -3.70 -12.06
C LEU A 395 5.36 -3.19 -10.65
N ARG A 396 5.87 -4.05 -9.79
CA ARG A 396 6.31 -3.76 -8.42
C ARG A 396 7.82 -3.92 -8.35
N MET A 397 8.50 -2.95 -7.77
CA MET A 397 9.96 -2.93 -7.61
C MET A 397 10.27 -2.62 -6.15
N TYR A 398 10.87 -3.55 -5.43
CA TYR A 398 11.14 -3.44 -3.99
C TYR A 398 12.62 -3.17 -3.76
N ASP A 399 12.94 -2.21 -2.89
CA ASP A 399 14.30 -1.66 -2.77
C ASP A 399 14.86 -1.12 -4.11
N PRO A 400 14.13 -0.24 -4.82
CA PRO A 400 14.52 0.20 -6.15
C PRO A 400 15.78 1.09 -6.14
N ALA A 401 16.63 0.91 -7.15
CA ALA A 401 17.80 1.77 -7.39
C ALA A 401 17.39 3.23 -7.69
N SER A 402 18.36 4.14 -7.56
CA SER A 402 18.15 5.58 -7.73
C SER A 402 17.59 5.98 -9.10
N GLU A 403 17.95 5.24 -10.14
CA GLU A 403 17.59 5.44 -11.54
C GLU A 403 16.09 5.18 -11.76
N ILE A 404 15.51 4.25 -11.01
CA ILE A 404 14.06 4.00 -10.99
C ILE A 404 13.37 5.16 -10.25
N LEU A 405 13.90 5.56 -9.10
CA LEU A 405 13.35 6.66 -8.29
C LEU A 405 13.36 8.01 -9.03
N SER A 406 14.42 8.29 -9.79
CA SER A 406 14.56 9.50 -10.60
C SER A 406 13.73 9.44 -11.90
N GLY A 407 13.25 8.25 -12.29
CA GLY A 407 12.54 8.01 -13.55
C GLY A 407 13.45 8.00 -14.78
N ASP A 408 14.77 7.87 -14.57
CA ASP A 408 15.76 7.73 -15.65
C ASP A 408 15.71 6.33 -16.27
N TRP A 409 15.45 5.30 -15.45
CA TRP A 409 15.02 3.99 -15.92
C TRP A 409 13.49 3.96 -16.06
N GLN A 410 13.01 3.37 -17.15
CA GLN A 410 11.58 3.14 -17.38
C GLN A 410 11.37 1.72 -17.88
N PRO A 411 10.32 1.04 -17.41
CA PRO A 411 10.00 -0.28 -17.89
C PRO A 411 9.68 -0.28 -19.40
N PRO A 412 10.09 -1.34 -20.12
CA PRO A 412 9.76 -1.49 -21.53
C PRO A 412 8.23 -1.55 -21.72
N LYS A 413 7.76 -1.11 -22.88
CA LYS A 413 6.33 -1.17 -23.19
C LYS A 413 5.87 -2.61 -23.35
N ILE A 414 4.60 -2.86 -23.02
CA ILE A 414 3.93 -4.12 -23.34
C ILE A 414 3.60 -4.11 -24.83
N VAL A 415 4.08 -5.11 -25.59
CA VAL A 415 3.92 -5.18 -27.05
C VAL A 415 2.95 -6.28 -27.41
N ARG A 416 1.96 -5.99 -28.25
CA ARG A 416 1.06 -7.00 -28.81
C ARG A 416 1.80 -7.80 -29.89
N THR A 417 1.81 -9.13 -29.77
CA THR A 417 2.56 -10.03 -30.68
C THR A 417 1.67 -10.97 -31.49
N GLY A 418 0.38 -11.11 -31.14
CA GLY A 418 -0.56 -11.91 -31.92
C GLY A 418 -1.97 -11.96 -31.34
N SER A 419 -2.86 -12.68 -32.03
CA SER A 419 -4.17 -13.11 -31.51
C SER A 419 -4.01 -14.16 -30.42
N ALA A 420 -4.90 -14.22 -29.44
CA ALA A 420 -4.95 -15.28 -28.43
C ALA A 420 -5.58 -16.60 -28.96
N TYR A 421 -6.20 -16.53 -30.14
CA TYR A 421 -6.89 -17.62 -30.85
C TYR A 421 -6.37 -17.79 -32.27
#